data_AF-A0A2U2CHU4-F1
#
_entry.id   AF-A0A2U2CHU4-F1
#
_cell.length_a   1.000
_cell.length_b   1.000
_cell.length_c   1.000
_cell.angle_alpha   90.00
_cell.angle_beta   90.00
_cell.angle_gamma   90.00
#
_symmetry.space_group_name_H-M   'P 1'
#
loop_
_entity.id
_entity.type
_entity.pdbx_description
1 polymer ?
#
loop_
_entity_poly.entity_id
_entity_poly.type
_entity_poly.pdbx_seq_one_letter_code
_entity_poly.pdbx_strand_id
1 'polypeptide(L)' 'MAYKTDIEIAREAKKKPIQEIGAKLDIPSEHLLPFGHDKA' A
#
# COMPACT_ATOMS: atom_id res chain seq x y z
N MET A 1 -19.74 21.51 -3.55
CA MET A 1 -18.54 20.75 -3.16
C MET A 1 -17.91 20.21 -4.43
N ALA A 2 -16.62 20.45 -4.66
CA ALA A 2 -15.91 19.79 -5.76
C ALA A 2 -15.44 18.42 -5.27
N TYR A 3 -15.68 17.37 -6.06
CA TYR A 3 -15.07 16.07 -5.81
C TYR A 3 -13.57 16.18 -6.08
N LYS A 4 -12.78 15.54 -5.23
CA LYS A 4 -11.34 15.41 -5.47
C LYS A 4 -11.09 14.57 -6.71
N THR A 5 -10.06 14.91 -7.45
CA THR A 5 -9.54 14.07 -8.53
C THR A 5 -8.97 12.77 -7.98
N ASP A 6 -8.89 11.73 -8.81
CA ASP A 6 -8.34 10.44 -8.41
C ASP A 6 -6.91 10.55 -7.84
N ILE A 7 -6.08 11.43 -8.41
CA ILE A 7 -4.70 11.65 -7.94
C ILE A 7 -4.64 12.37 -6.58
N GLU A 8 -5.57 13.29 -6.31
CA GLU A 8 -5.66 13.95 -5.00
C GLU A 8 -6.07 12.93 -3.93
N ILE A 9 -7.03 12.06 -4.24
CA ILE A 9 -7.44 10.97 -3.33
C ILE A 9 -6.26 10.02 -3.07
N ALA A 10 -5.54 9.61 -4.12
CA ALA A 10 -4.40 8.70 -3.99
C ALA A 10 -3.23 9.30 -3.19
N ARG A 11 -2.97 10.61 -3.32
CA ARG A 11 -1.91 11.30 -2.58
C ARG A 11 -2.23 11.46 -1.09
N GLU A 12 -3.49 11.69 -0.76
CA GLU A 12 -3.94 11.84 0.63
C GLU A 12 -4.12 10.50 1.36
N ALA A 13 -4.19 9.39 0.63
CA ALA A 13 -4.39 8.07 1.20
C ALA A 13 -3.23 7.67 2.14
N LYS A 14 -3.59 7.20 3.34
CA LYS A 14 -2.64 6.61 4.29
C LYS A 14 -2.30 5.18 3.87
N LYS A 15 -1.24 5.05 3.06
CA LYS A 15 -0.76 3.76 2.58
C LYS A 15 -0.26 2.89 3.75
N LYS A 16 -0.60 1.60 3.70
CA LYS A 16 -0.04 0.60 4.62
C LYS A 16 1.27 0.05 4.05
N PRO A 17 2.23 -0.35 4.90
CA PRO A 17 3.39 -1.11 4.46
C PRO A 17 2.98 -2.39 3.72
N ILE A 18 3.73 -2.76 2.69
CA ILE A 18 3.43 -3.93 1.87
C ILE A 18 3.45 -5.24 2.68
N GLN A 19 4.28 -5.31 3.72
CA GLN A 19 4.35 -6.45 4.63
C GLN A 19 3.05 -6.64 5.43
N GLU A 20 2.38 -5.54 5.84
CA GLU A 20 1.07 -5.64 6.50
C GLU A 20 -0.02 -6.14 5.56
N ILE A 21 0.10 -5.83 4.26
CA ILE A 21 -0.83 -6.33 3.25
C ILE A 21 -0.57 -7.82 2.97
N GLY A 22 0.69 -8.24 2.84
CA GLY A 22 1.06 -9.64 2.68
C GLY A 22 0.60 -10.51 3.85
N ALA A 23 0.80 -10.05 5.08
CA ALA A 23 0.35 -10.76 6.28
C ALA A 23 -1.16 -11.02 6.31
N LYS A 24 -1.98 -10.12 5.72
CA LYS A 24 -3.43 -10.31 5.61
C LYS A 24 -3.85 -11.35 4.58
N LEU A 25 -2.94 -11.69 3.68
CA LEU A 25 -3.13 -12.69 2.62
C LEU A 25 -2.36 -13.98 2.94
N ASP A 26 -1.91 -14.15 4.19
CA ASP A 26 -1.09 -15.27 4.64
C ASP A 26 0.24 -15.42 3.86
N ILE A 27 0.81 -14.28 3.43
CA ILE A 27 2.13 -14.21 2.79
C ILE A 27 3.17 -13.79 3.83
N PRO A 28 4.11 -14.68 4.21
CA PRO A 28 5.19 -14.33 5.13
C PRO A 28 6.09 -13.24 4.57
N SER A 29 6.67 -12.43 5.46
CA SER A 29 7.47 -11.26 5.04
C SER A 29 8.75 -11.66 4.31
N GLU A 30 9.32 -12.82 4.63
CA GLU A 30 10.51 -13.38 3.98
C GLU A 30 10.28 -13.77 2.50
N HIS A 31 9.02 -13.91 2.08
CA HIS A 31 8.67 -14.20 0.68
C HIS A 31 8.41 -12.93 -0.14
N LEU A 32 8.43 -11.75 0.48
CA LEU A 32 8.25 -10.46 -0.18
C LEU A 32 9.63 -9.88 -0.50
N LEU A 33 9.86 -9.49 -1.77
CA LEU A 33 11.07 -8.77 -2.18
C LEU A 33 10.75 -7.27 -2.29
N PRO A 34 11.03 -6.44 -1.26
CA PRO A 34 10.47 -5.10 -1.23
C PRO A 34 11.14 -4.15 -2.22
N PHE A 35 10.30 -3.38 -2.93
CA PHE A 35 10.69 -2.26 -3.78
C PHE A 35 10.22 -0.94 -3.15
N GLY A 36 10.78 -0.62 -1.98
CA GLY A 36 10.30 0.43 -1.09
C GLY A 36 9.24 -0.08 -0.11
N HIS A 37 8.51 0.83 0.53
CA HIS A 37 7.61 0.48 1.64
C HIS A 37 6.24 -0.07 1.20
N ASP A 38 5.82 0.21 -0.03
CA ASP A 38 4.45 -0.02 -0.52
C ASP A 38 4.38 -1.01 -1.69
N LYS A 39 5.50 -1.66 -2.04
CA LYS A 39 5.61 -2.60 -3.15
C LYS A 39 6.56 -3.74 -2.78
N ALA A 40 6.22 -4.97 -3.16
CA ALA A 40 7.03 -6.16 -3.02
C ALA A 40 6.54 -7.23 -3.99
#